data_AF-A0A1V5NN77-F1
#
_entry.id   AF-A0A1V5NN77-F1
#
_cell.length_a   1.000
_cell.length_b   1.000
_cell.length_c   1.000
_cell.angle_alpha   90.00
_cell.angle_beta   90.00
_cell.angle_gamma   90.00
#
_symmetry.space_group_name_H-M   'P 1'
#
loop_
_entity.id
_entity.type
_entity.pdbx_description
1 polymer ?
#
loop_
_entity_poly.entity_id
_entity_poly.type
_entity_poly.pdbx_seq_one_letter_code
_entity_poly.pdbx_strand_id
1 'polypeptide(L)'
;MSLPLPAAEPVAVVAPAVVPVEKIVEKPHLTLVPPPVQAKDNGVVEAAEPATDRGSLLQMYKSQTRECWLCEKIAKTIESGKDTSEDDMWHFTTCVLSWANLPTS
;
A
#
# COMPACT_ATOMS: atom_id res chain seq x y z
N MET A 1 12.56 -1.62 83.77
CA MET A 1 13.61 -0.61 83.57
C MET A 1 13.88 -0.53 82.07
N SER A 2 13.91 0.70 81.53
CA SER A 2 14.08 1.12 80.12
C SER A 2 15.35 0.55 79.43
N LEU A 3 15.46 0.39 78.10
CA LEU A 3 15.55 1.44 77.06
C LEU A 3 15.31 0.89 75.60
N PRO A 4 15.06 1.76 74.60
CA PRO A 4 14.60 1.42 73.24
C PRO A 4 15.64 1.56 72.07
N LEU A 5 15.30 0.98 70.89
CA LEU A 5 15.61 1.33 69.47
C LEU A 5 17.10 1.35 68.99
N PRO A 6 17.43 1.09 67.68
CA PRO A 6 16.92 1.83 66.51
C PRO A 6 16.58 1.01 65.24
N ALA A 7 15.99 1.74 64.27
CA ALA A 7 15.51 1.31 62.97
C ALA A 7 16.51 1.58 61.81
N ALA A 8 16.15 1.07 60.62
CA ALA A 8 16.70 1.28 59.25
C ALA A 8 18.01 0.52 58.94
N GLU A 9 18.26 -0.03 57.74
CA GLU A 9 17.99 0.42 56.36
C GLU A 9 17.87 -0.78 55.37
N PRO A 10 17.18 -0.68 54.21
CA PRO A 10 17.16 -1.75 53.20
C PRO A 10 18.38 -1.70 52.27
N VAL A 11 19.18 -2.77 52.28
CA VAL A 11 20.30 -2.98 51.37
C VAL A 11 19.78 -3.31 49.97
N ALA A 12 19.99 -2.40 49.02
CA ALA A 12 19.75 -2.66 47.60
C ALA A 12 20.83 -3.62 47.06
N VAL A 13 20.43 -4.84 46.71
CA VAL A 13 21.27 -5.79 45.97
C VAL A 13 20.77 -5.86 44.54
N VAL A 14 21.60 -5.32 43.64
CA VAL A 14 21.39 -5.21 42.20
C VAL A 14 21.40 -6.60 41.56
N ALA A 15 20.31 -6.99 40.91
CA ALA A 15 20.25 -8.20 40.07
C ALA A 15 20.83 -7.91 38.68
N PRO A 16 21.62 -8.82 38.08
CA PRO A 16 22.07 -8.66 36.70
C PRO A 16 20.89 -8.92 35.73
N ALA A 17 20.50 -7.88 34.99
CA ALA A 17 19.51 -7.96 33.94
C ALA A 17 20.05 -8.78 32.76
N VAL A 18 19.43 -9.94 32.49
CA VAL A 18 19.62 -10.71 31.27
C VAL A 18 18.94 -9.92 30.14
N VAL A 19 19.73 -9.28 29.27
CA VAL A 19 19.20 -8.52 28.14
C VAL A 19 18.79 -9.53 27.05
N PRO A 20 17.50 -9.64 26.68
CA PRO A 20 17.13 -10.43 25.51
C PRO A 20 17.65 -9.69 24.29
N VAL A 21 18.49 -10.34 23.47
CA VAL A 21 18.79 -9.85 22.12
C VAL A 21 17.48 -9.98 21.31
N GLU A 22 16.77 -8.86 21.21
CA GLU A 22 15.65 -8.72 20.29
C GLU A 22 16.22 -8.73 18.86
N LYS A 23 15.88 -9.76 18.08
CA LYS A 23 16.08 -9.73 16.63
C LYS A 23 15.23 -8.58 16.09
N ILE A 24 15.88 -7.48 15.72
CA ILE A 24 15.26 -6.36 15.02
C ILE A 24 14.84 -6.89 13.64
N VAL A 25 13.56 -7.23 13.50
CA VAL A 25 12.95 -7.49 12.20
C VAL A 25 12.76 -6.13 11.55
N GLU A 26 13.59 -5.82 10.56
CA GLU A 26 13.45 -4.59 9.78
C GLU A 26 12.05 -4.55 9.16
N LYS A 27 11.32 -3.47 9.41
CA LYS A 27 9.95 -3.31 8.92
C LYS A 27 10.01 -3.17 7.40
N PRO A 28 9.19 -3.88 6.61
CA PRO A 28 9.15 -3.65 5.18
C PRO A 28 8.78 -2.19 4.90
N HIS A 29 9.66 -1.47 4.21
CA HIS A 29 9.46 -0.09 3.80
C HIS A 29 9.10 -0.05 2.31
N LEU A 30 7.99 0.61 1.99
CA LEU A 30 7.62 0.90 0.61
C LEU A 30 8.41 2.12 0.12
N THR A 31 9.23 1.93 -0.92
CA THR A 31 9.90 3.04 -1.60
C THR A 31 9.02 3.51 -2.76
N LEU A 32 8.60 4.76 -2.73
CA LEU A 32 7.91 5.40 -3.85
C LEU A 32 8.91 5.64 -4.98
N VAL A 33 8.67 5.03 -6.14
CA VAL A 33 9.43 5.32 -7.36
C VAL A 33 8.72 6.47 -8.09
N PRO A 34 9.41 7.58 -8.41
CA PRO A 34 8.81 8.66 -9.18
C PRO A 34 8.37 8.15 -10.57
N PRO A 35 7.18 8.54 -11.07
CA PRO A 35 6.73 8.14 -12.41
C PRO A 35 7.63 8.75 -13.49
N PRO A 36 7.75 8.10 -14.67
CA PRO A 36 8.51 8.64 -15.78
C PRO A 36 7.93 9.98 -16.23
N VAL A 37 8.79 11.00 -16.34
CA VAL A 37 8.42 12.36 -16.74
C VAL A 37 8.12 12.38 -18.24
N GLN A 38 6.91 12.75 -18.62
CA GLN A 38 6.55 13.03 -20.03
C GLN A 38 6.76 14.53 -20.28
N ALA A 39 7.69 14.88 -21.17
CA ALA A 39 7.91 16.27 -21.57
C ALA A 39 6.75 16.75 -22.46
N LYS A 40 5.83 17.56 -21.93
CA LYS A 40 4.95 18.41 -22.73
C LYS A 40 5.65 19.77 -22.96
N ASP A 41 5.56 20.26 -24.21
CA ASP A 41 6.23 21.42 -24.82
C ASP A 41 6.14 22.77 -24.05
N ASN A 42 5.39 22.86 -22.95
CA ASN A 42 5.15 24.11 -22.21
C ASN A 42 5.60 24.08 -20.73
N GLY A 43 6.72 23.43 -20.42
CA GLY A 43 7.44 23.63 -19.14
C GLY A 43 6.72 23.20 -17.85
N VAL A 44 5.55 22.57 -17.95
CA VAL A 44 4.85 21.93 -16.83
C VAL A 44 5.28 20.47 -16.80
N VAL A 45 6.09 20.13 -15.80
CA VAL A 45 6.51 18.77 -15.49
C VAL A 45 5.32 18.05 -14.86
N GLU A 46 4.48 17.43 -15.70
CA GLU A 46 3.35 16.63 -15.25
C GLU A 46 3.84 15.18 -15.10
N ALA A 47 3.79 14.66 -13.87
CA ALA A 47 3.89 13.23 -13.66
C ALA A 47 2.78 12.57 -14.52
N ALA A 48 3.13 11.56 -15.32
CA ALA A 48 2.13 10.78 -16.03
C ALA A 48 1.30 10.02 -14.99
N GLU A 49 0.26 10.67 -14.46
CA GLU A 49 -0.70 10.01 -13.59
C GLU A 49 -1.28 8.85 -14.40
N PRO A 50 -1.26 7.61 -13.86
CA PRO A 50 -1.87 6.49 -14.56
C PRO A 50 -3.32 6.87 -14.83
N ALA A 51 -3.79 6.66 -16.05
CA ALA A 51 -5.13 7.04 -16.46
C ALA A 51 -6.16 6.27 -15.61
N THR A 52 -6.57 6.88 -14.49
CA THR A 52 -7.53 6.37 -13.50
C THR A 52 -8.97 6.76 -13.86
N ASP A 53 -9.14 7.51 -14.94
CA ASP A 53 -10.45 7.72 -15.55
C ASP A 53 -11.09 6.38 -15.96
N ARG A 54 -12.37 6.24 -15.64
CA ARG A 54 -13.20 5.07 -15.95
C ARG A 54 -13.18 4.69 -17.43
N GLY A 55 -13.19 5.68 -18.33
CA GLY A 55 -13.14 5.44 -19.77
C GLY A 55 -11.80 4.84 -20.22
N SER A 56 -10.71 5.40 -19.73
CA SER A 56 -9.33 4.99 -20.00
C SER A 56 -9.04 3.59 -19.46
N LEU A 57 -9.52 3.28 -18.25
CA LEU A 57 -9.43 1.93 -17.66
C LEU A 57 -10.21 0.90 -18.47
N LEU A 58 -11.42 1.24 -18.94
CA LEU A 58 -12.19 0.35 -19.81
C LEU A 58 -11.49 0.09 -21.15
N GLN A 59 -10.93 1.13 -21.77
CA GLN A 59 -10.15 0.98 -22.99
C GLN A 59 -8.92 0.10 -22.78
N MET A 60 -8.21 0.32 -21.67
CA MET A 60 -7.05 -0.49 -21.30
C MET A 60 -7.44 -1.96 -21.10
N TYR A 61 -8.51 -2.23 -20.35
CA TYR A 61 -9.05 -3.58 -20.18
C TYR A 61 -9.34 -4.26 -21.53
N LYS A 62 -10.03 -3.57 -22.45
CA LYS A 62 -10.35 -4.08 -23.79
C LYS A 62 -9.15 -4.29 -24.70
N SER A 63 -8.06 -3.56 -24.47
CA SER A 63 -6.83 -3.69 -25.26
C SER A 63 -6.00 -4.92 -24.90
N GLN A 64 -6.32 -5.58 -23.78
CA GLN A 64 -5.60 -6.74 -23.29
C GLN A 64 -6.34 -8.04 -23.61
N THR A 65 -5.58 -9.13 -23.72
CA THR A 65 -6.11 -10.49 -23.96
C THR A 65 -6.35 -11.28 -22.67
N ARG A 66 -6.20 -10.63 -21.52
CA ARG A 66 -6.31 -11.26 -20.20
C ARG A 66 -7.75 -11.27 -19.72
N GLU A 67 -8.14 -12.38 -19.08
CA GLU A 67 -9.50 -12.57 -18.61
C GLU A 67 -9.56 -12.47 -17.07
N CYS A 68 -10.49 -11.66 -16.57
CA CYS A 68 -10.89 -11.63 -15.17
C CYS A 68 -12.42 -11.54 -15.14
N TRP A 69 -13.06 -12.52 -14.52
CA TRP A 69 -14.51 -12.63 -14.47
C TRP A 69 -15.19 -11.42 -13.83
N LEU A 70 -14.62 -10.89 -12.74
CA LEU A 70 -15.17 -9.71 -12.07
C LEU A 70 -14.97 -8.45 -12.93
N CYS A 71 -13.79 -8.29 -13.54
CA CYS A 71 -13.54 -7.18 -14.46
C CYS A 71 -14.45 -7.21 -15.69
N GLU A 72 -14.80 -8.39 -16.19
CA GLU A 72 -15.76 -8.52 -17.30
C GLU A 72 -17.16 -7.99 -16.92
N LYS A 73 -17.64 -8.35 -15.72
CA LYS A 73 -18.92 -7.86 -15.20
C LYS A 73 -18.90 -6.35 -14.98
N ILE A 74 -17.81 -5.84 -14.42
CA ILE A 74 -17.64 -4.40 -14.17
C ILE A 74 -17.55 -3.66 -15.50
N ALA A 75 -16.78 -4.14 -16.47
CA ALA A 75 -16.67 -3.56 -17.80
C ALA A 75 -18.04 -3.45 -18.49
N LYS A 76 -18.85 -4.51 -18.48
CA LYS A 76 -20.23 -4.48 -19.02
C LYS A 76 -21.11 -3.46 -18.31
N THR A 77 -20.96 -3.33 -16.99
CA THR A 77 -21.69 -2.34 -16.18
C THR A 77 -21.25 -0.92 -16.55
N ILE A 78 -19.96 -0.71 -16.75
CA ILE A 78 -19.36 0.55 -17.19
C ILE A 78 -19.89 0.94 -18.58
N GLU A 79 -19.85 0.01 -19.54
CA GLU A 79 -20.35 0.20 -20.91
C GLU A 79 -21.85 0.51 -20.96
N SER A 80 -22.62 -0.07 -20.04
CA SER A 80 -24.06 0.21 -19.91
C SER A 80 -24.35 1.60 -19.34
N GLY A 81 -23.33 2.39 -19.01
CA GLY A 81 -23.47 3.71 -18.39
C GLY A 81 -23.96 3.67 -16.95
N LYS A 82 -23.95 2.49 -16.31
CA LYS A 82 -24.39 2.33 -14.92
C LYS A 82 -23.25 2.61 -13.95
N ASP A 83 -23.58 3.23 -12.82
CA ASP A 83 -22.64 3.40 -11.73
C ASP A 83 -22.17 2.05 -11.18
N THR A 84 -20.92 2.01 -10.78
CA THR A 84 -20.26 0.85 -10.19
C THR A 84 -19.95 1.17 -8.73
N SER A 85 -19.95 0.16 -7.85
CA SER A 85 -19.59 0.40 -6.46
C SER A 85 -18.12 0.85 -6.33
N GLU A 86 -17.78 1.53 -5.24
CA GLU A 86 -16.39 1.95 -4.99
C GLU A 86 -15.43 0.75 -4.91
N ASP A 87 -15.88 -0.35 -4.27
CA ASP A 87 -15.12 -1.60 -4.18
C ASP A 87 -14.89 -2.23 -5.57
N ASP A 88 -15.93 -2.29 -6.40
CA ASP A 88 -15.82 -2.76 -7.78
C ASP A 88 -14.86 -1.88 -8.59
N MET A 89 -14.96 -0.56 -8.47
CA MET A 89 -14.10 0.37 -9.20
C MET A 89 -12.65 0.25 -8.74
N TRP A 90 -12.41 0.10 -7.44
CA TRP A 90 -11.09 -0.14 -6.88
C TRP A 90 -10.51 -1.47 -7.38
N HIS A 91 -11.30 -2.54 -7.38
CA HIS A 91 -10.91 -3.83 -7.93
C HIS A 91 -10.57 -3.73 -9.42
N PHE A 92 -11.43 -3.09 -10.21
CA PHE A 92 -11.23 -2.93 -11.64
C PHE A 92 -9.95 -2.15 -11.95
N THR A 93 -9.74 -1.03 -11.26
CA THR A 93 -8.55 -0.18 -11.43
C THR A 93 -7.28 -0.96 -11.09
N THR A 94 -7.23 -1.59 -9.91
CA THR A 94 -6.03 -2.32 -9.46
C THR A 94 -5.74 -3.52 -10.34
N CYS A 95 -6.76 -4.26 -10.78
CA CYS A 95 -6.60 -5.41 -11.64
C CYS A 95 -6.05 -5.02 -13.03
N VAL A 96 -6.69 -4.03 -13.67
CA VAL A 96 -6.31 -3.57 -15.02
C VAL A 96 -4.90 -2.95 -15.03
N LEU A 97 -4.57 -2.13 -14.03
CA LEU A 97 -3.24 -1.50 -13.91
C LEU A 97 -2.14 -2.52 -13.58
N SER A 98 -2.45 -3.56 -12.80
CA SER A 98 -1.47 -4.63 -12.51
C SER A 98 -1.05 -5.34 -13.79
N TRP A 99 -1.98 -5.51 -14.74
CA TRP A 99 -1.65 -6.14 -16.00
C TRP A 99 -0.85 -5.26 -16.95
N ALA A 100 -0.99 -3.93 -16.88
CA ALA A 100 -0.22 -3.00 -17.71
C ALA A 100 1.30 -3.13 -17.50
N ASN A 101 1.73 -3.66 -16.35
CA ASN A 101 3.14 -3.87 -16.02
C ASN A 101 3.61 -5.30 -16.31
N LEU A 102 2.74 -6.17 -16.83
CA LEU A 102 3.11 -7.51 -17.24
C LEU A 102 3.51 -7.51 -18.72
N PRO A 103 4.48 -8.35 -19.12
CA PRO A 103 4.80 -8.52 -20.53
C PRO A 103 3.55 -8.93 -21.31
N THR A 104 3.29 -8.24 -22.41
CA THR A 104 2.33 -8.67 -23.44
C THR A 104 3.03 -9.75 -24.26
N SER A 105 2.64 -11.00 -24.07
CA SER A 105 3.16 -12.13 -24.87
C SER A 105 2.56 -12.18 -26.26
#